data_AF-A0A7V6PW56-F1
#
_entry.id   AF-A0A7V6PW56-F1
#
_cell.length_a   1.000
_cell.length_b   1.000
_cell.length_c   1.000
_cell.angle_alpha   90.00
_cell.angle_beta   90.00
_cell.angle_gamma   90.00
#
_symmetry.space_group_name_H-M   'P 1'
#
loop_
_entity.id
_entity.type
_entity.pdbx_description
1 polymer ?
#
loop_
_entity_poly.entity_id
_entity_poly.type
_entity_poly.pdbx_seq_one_letter_code
_entity_poly.pdbx_strand_id
1 'polypeptide(L)'
;MCCDNNYPKFLRPLDGDVLNEFDGEVNDEKGHKVLKIRVKVAAPAESIIKINGVAAINITTESEKNSTDCFTYLSNDNRTLYFNDNWALYEATVTLDGYRNTVVARDDNTGYESKIVIYWLKEGTGKYRISVDDNIWFLRDLTENSNIYKSIFDNPYLKVFKDIHDKYGTKFHFNLFYQTEGFNLSQMTDKYKKEWQANADWIRLTFHALQEFPGKPYENATYGEMKRDYLLVTNEIKRFAGEELLSPITTTHWGSATLEGARALRSLGIKGLVGYFKFDNEGKPLVSYYADKDVVEHLSKRDCWKDNEEDIMFIRHDVVLNTLKLEEVVPYLENIKKDPHQSGIMEMLIHEQYFYDYYQAYIPEFKEILMTAARWATENGYKPTFLSDVVLEK
;
A
#
# COMPACT_ATOMS: atom_id res chain seq x y z
N MET A 1 -11.94 29.59 13.05
CA MET A 1 -12.11 29.04 14.42
C MET A 1 -10.75 29.00 15.06
N CYS A 2 -10.58 29.79 16.13
CA CYS A 2 -9.30 30.06 16.76
C CYS A 2 -8.66 28.80 17.36
N CYS A 3 -7.34 28.72 17.24
CA CYS A 3 -6.49 27.70 17.84
C CYS A 3 -6.45 27.87 19.38
N ASP A 4 -7.50 27.45 20.09
CA ASP A 4 -7.54 27.43 21.57
C ASP A 4 -6.92 26.16 22.20
N ASN A 5 -6.19 25.37 21.41
CA ASN A 5 -5.63 24.11 21.88
C ASN A 5 -4.16 24.27 22.25
N ASN A 6 -3.89 24.55 23.54
CA ASN A 6 -2.57 24.57 24.19
C ASN A 6 -1.89 23.18 24.28
N TYR A 7 -2.21 22.26 23.37
CA TYR A 7 -1.70 20.89 23.37
C TYR A 7 -0.50 20.79 22.41
N PRO A 8 0.54 20.00 22.72
CA PRO A 8 1.60 19.68 21.77
C PRO A 8 1.01 19.09 20.48
N LYS A 9 1.49 19.49 19.31
CA LYS A 9 1.03 18.98 18.01
C LYS A 9 2.17 18.27 17.29
N PHE A 10 1.97 17.01 16.90
CA PHE A 10 2.95 16.28 16.11
C PHE A 10 3.08 16.88 14.71
N LEU A 11 4.32 17.04 14.26
CA LEU A 11 4.67 17.49 12.92
C LEU A 11 5.31 16.36 12.10
N ARG A 12 6.17 15.56 12.75
CA ARG A 12 6.70 14.31 12.20
C ARG A 12 7.19 13.40 13.34
N PRO A 13 6.93 12.09 13.29
CA PRO A 13 6.01 11.42 12.37
C PRO A 13 4.55 11.83 12.64
N LEU A 14 3.67 11.44 11.72
CA LEU A 14 2.23 11.70 11.78
C LEU A 14 1.49 10.46 12.24
N ASP A 15 0.26 10.63 12.74
CA ASP A 15 -0.57 9.48 13.11
C ASP A 15 -0.79 8.56 11.89
N GLY A 16 -0.59 7.26 12.07
CA GLY A 16 -0.68 6.28 11.01
C GLY A 16 0.60 6.12 10.17
N ASP A 17 1.66 6.90 10.44
CA ASP A 17 2.93 6.75 9.72
C ASP A 17 3.45 5.32 9.82
N VAL A 18 3.81 4.76 8.66
CA VAL A 18 4.47 3.46 8.55
C VAL A 18 5.91 3.73 8.14
N LEU A 19 6.82 3.46 9.06
CA LEU A 19 8.24 3.79 8.96
C LEU A 19 9.06 2.56 8.55
N ASN A 20 10.20 2.81 7.92
CA ASN A 20 11.21 1.81 7.62
C ASN A 20 12.60 2.27 8.11
N GLU A 21 13.65 1.50 7.83
CA GLU A 21 15.02 1.84 8.27
C GLU A 21 15.58 3.16 7.72
N PHE A 22 14.98 3.75 6.68
CA PHE A 22 15.39 5.05 6.15
C PHE A 22 14.80 6.23 6.93
N ASP A 23 13.85 5.99 7.84
CA ASP A 23 13.23 7.02 8.68
C ASP A 23 14.01 7.33 9.97
N GLY A 24 15.09 6.60 10.25
CA GLY A 24 15.86 6.75 11.48
C GLY A 24 17.17 5.97 11.49
N GLU A 25 17.73 5.79 12.69
CA GLU A 25 18.94 5.00 12.90
C GLU A 25 18.59 3.65 13.50
N VAL A 26 18.84 2.58 12.74
CA VAL A 26 18.69 1.21 13.23
C VAL A 26 19.84 0.88 14.16
N ASN A 27 19.52 0.48 15.39
CA ASN A 27 20.47 0.06 16.41
C ASN A 27 20.15 -1.34 16.92
N ASP A 28 21.14 -2.03 17.48
CA ASP A 28 20.94 -3.28 18.22
C ASP A 28 21.06 -2.98 19.72
N GLU A 29 19.96 -3.17 20.45
CA GLU A 29 19.92 -3.04 21.90
C GLU A 29 19.66 -4.42 22.52
N LYS A 30 20.73 -5.03 23.06
CA LYS A 30 20.70 -6.34 23.73
C LYS A 30 20.15 -7.48 22.86
N GLY A 31 20.46 -7.50 21.57
CA GLY A 31 19.99 -8.50 20.62
C GLY A 31 18.64 -8.18 19.98
N HIS A 32 18.08 -7.00 20.27
CA HIS A 32 16.83 -6.52 19.69
C HIS A 32 17.11 -5.31 18.80
N LYS A 33 16.87 -5.44 17.49
CA LYS A 33 16.89 -4.27 16.61
C LYS A 33 15.79 -3.29 17.02
N VAL A 34 16.16 -2.03 17.15
CA VAL A 34 15.29 -0.87 17.40
C VAL A 34 15.52 0.22 16.35
N LEU A 35 14.54 1.09 16.11
CA LEU A 35 14.67 2.27 15.25
C LEU A 35 14.65 3.53 16.10
N LYS A 36 15.72 4.32 16.05
CA LYS A 36 15.77 5.65 16.70
C LYS A 36 15.32 6.69 15.69
N ILE A 37 14.22 7.38 15.99
CA ILE A 37 13.64 8.40 15.13
C ILE A 37 13.66 9.76 15.82
N ARG A 38 13.77 10.83 15.02
CA ARG A 38 13.53 12.19 15.49
C ARG A 38 12.03 12.49 15.41
N VAL A 39 11.46 12.89 16.54
CA VAL A 39 10.08 13.32 16.64
C VAL A 39 10.06 14.82 16.83
N LYS A 40 9.32 15.51 15.96
CA LYS A 40 9.11 16.95 15.98
C LYS A 40 7.68 17.26 16.39
N VAL A 41 7.55 18.18 17.34
CA VAL A 41 6.26 18.70 17.80
C VAL A 41 6.29 20.23 17.85
N ALA A 42 5.15 20.85 17.58
CA ALA A 42 4.93 22.27 17.85
C ALA A 42 4.18 22.40 19.17
N ALA A 43 4.56 23.34 20.03
CA ALA A 43 3.86 23.66 21.28
C ALA A 43 4.11 25.14 21.65
N PRO A 44 3.43 25.70 22.66
CA PRO A 44 3.75 27.04 23.17
C PRO A 44 5.25 27.21 23.50
N ALA A 45 5.78 28.42 23.30
CA ALA A 45 7.22 28.69 23.34
C ALA A 45 7.89 28.44 24.71
N GLU A 46 7.09 28.53 25.78
CA GLU A 46 7.53 28.30 27.16
C GLU A 46 7.20 26.89 27.68
N SER A 47 6.71 25.99 26.83
CA SER A 47 6.39 24.61 27.22
C SER A 47 7.64 23.79 27.57
N ILE A 48 7.49 22.85 28.52
CA ILE A 48 8.52 21.86 28.84
C ILE A 48 8.07 20.53 28.23
N ILE A 49 8.54 20.25 27.03
CA ILE A 49 8.08 19.08 26.27
C ILE A 49 8.90 17.84 26.61
N LYS A 50 8.21 16.74 26.87
CA LYS A 50 8.75 15.37 26.87
C LYS A 50 8.04 14.52 25.84
N ILE A 51 8.80 13.75 25.06
CA ILE A 51 8.29 12.79 24.09
C ILE A 51 8.69 11.39 24.54
N ASN A 52 7.70 10.55 24.89
CA ASN A 52 7.90 9.25 25.54
C ASN A 52 8.85 9.35 26.76
N GLY A 53 8.72 10.42 27.54
CA GLY A 53 9.55 10.69 28.72
C GLY A 53 10.94 11.29 28.43
N VAL A 54 11.37 11.33 27.16
CA VAL A 54 12.63 11.98 26.74
C VAL A 54 12.40 13.48 26.64
N ALA A 55 13.24 14.28 27.32
CA ALA A 55 13.17 15.74 27.22
C ALA A 55 13.44 16.19 25.78
N ALA A 56 12.53 16.99 25.23
CA ALA A 56 12.68 17.56 23.90
C ALA A 56 13.44 18.88 23.97
N ILE A 57 14.30 19.12 22.99
CA ILE A 57 15.04 20.37 22.84
C ILE A 57 14.22 21.35 22.00
N ASN A 58 14.20 22.62 22.40
CA ASN A 58 13.63 23.69 21.56
C ASN A 58 14.61 23.96 20.40
N ILE A 59 14.15 23.72 19.17
CA ILE A 59 14.94 23.84 17.94
C ILE A 59 14.56 25.06 17.08
N THR A 60 13.77 25.98 17.64
CA THR A 60 13.25 27.14 16.91
C THR A 60 14.39 28.09 16.51
N THR A 61 14.58 28.32 15.21
CA THR A 61 15.64 29.19 14.67
C THR A 61 15.21 30.66 14.55
N GLU A 62 16.15 31.60 14.50
CA GLU A 62 15.84 33.04 14.32
C GLU A 62 15.16 33.36 12.98
N SER A 63 15.41 32.57 11.93
CA SER A 63 14.68 32.66 10.65
C SER A 63 13.21 32.24 10.78
N GLU A 64 12.92 31.29 11.67
CA GLU A 64 11.56 30.81 11.95
C GLU A 64 10.81 31.73 12.93
N LYS A 65 11.52 32.56 13.72
CA LYS A 65 10.91 33.56 14.63
C LYS A 65 10.47 34.85 13.93
N ASN A 66 11.05 35.16 12.77
CA ASN A 66 10.84 36.43 12.06
C ASN A 66 9.88 36.33 10.85
N SER A 67 9.25 35.17 10.60
CA SER A 67 8.20 35.12 9.59
C SER A 67 6.88 35.61 10.19
N THR A 68 6.48 36.84 9.81
CA THR A 68 5.10 37.32 10.02
C THR A 68 4.06 36.44 9.30
N ASP A 69 4.53 35.60 8.38
CA ASP A 69 3.81 34.43 7.90
C ASP A 69 3.87 33.35 8.98
N CYS A 70 2.86 33.36 9.83
CA CYS A 70 2.31 32.18 10.47
C CYS A 70 2.81 30.86 9.86
N PHE A 71 3.58 30.12 10.65
CA PHE A 71 4.24 28.87 10.28
C PHE A 71 3.37 27.96 9.39
N THR A 72 3.69 27.85 8.10
CA THR A 72 3.07 26.85 7.23
C THR A 72 3.67 25.47 7.50
N TYR A 73 3.33 24.87 8.64
CA TYR A 73 3.40 23.42 8.77
C TYR A 73 2.07 22.85 8.29
N LEU A 74 2.13 22.11 7.18
CA LEU A 74 1.03 21.28 6.72
C LEU A 74 0.84 20.18 7.76
N SER A 75 -0.13 20.40 8.66
CA SER A 75 -0.71 19.32 9.44
C SER A 75 -1.68 18.51 8.58
N ASN A 76 -1.95 17.26 8.97
CA ASN A 76 -2.87 16.29 8.33
C ASN A 76 -4.30 16.77 8.02
N ASP A 77 -4.64 18.03 8.29
CA ASP A 77 -5.99 18.60 8.19
C ASP A 77 -6.11 19.69 7.07
N ASN A 78 -5.11 19.84 6.21
CA ASN A 78 -4.97 20.96 5.26
C ASN A 78 -5.07 22.35 5.94
N ARG A 79 -4.93 22.37 7.27
CA ARG A 79 -4.69 23.57 8.03
C ARG A 79 -3.20 23.80 7.95
N THR A 80 -2.83 24.78 7.12
CA THR A 80 -1.72 25.66 7.47
C THR A 80 -1.84 25.95 8.95
N LEU A 81 -0.97 25.37 9.78
CA LEU A 81 -0.99 25.63 11.21
C LEU A 81 -0.39 27.01 11.43
N TYR A 82 -1.20 28.04 11.23
CA TYR A 82 -0.82 29.41 11.53
C TYR A 82 -0.46 29.52 13.02
N PHE A 83 0.79 29.25 13.40
CA PHE A 83 1.24 29.50 14.75
C PHE A 83 1.53 30.99 14.87
N ASN A 84 0.98 31.61 15.91
CA ASN A 84 1.37 32.97 16.30
C ASN A 84 2.80 32.94 16.87
N ASP A 85 3.39 34.11 17.11
CA ASP A 85 4.75 34.30 17.66
C ASP A 85 5.01 33.60 19.03
N ASN A 86 4.00 32.94 19.60
CA ASN A 86 4.03 32.29 20.90
C ASN A 86 4.24 30.76 20.84
N TRP A 87 4.52 30.17 19.67
CA TRP A 87 4.84 28.74 19.55
C TRP A 87 6.32 28.51 19.25
N ALA A 88 6.80 27.34 19.62
CA ALA A 88 8.14 26.85 19.34
C ALA A 88 8.10 25.42 18.79
N LEU A 89 9.17 25.05 18.10
CA LEU A 89 9.43 23.70 17.64
C LEU A 89 10.28 22.96 18.66
N TYR A 90 9.85 21.75 19.00
CA TYR A 90 10.56 20.86 19.92
C TYR A 90 10.90 19.55 19.21
N GLU A 91 12.08 19.02 19.50
CA GLU A 91 12.54 17.74 18.95
C GLU A 91 13.10 16.83 20.04
N ALA A 92 12.76 15.55 19.98
CA ALA A 92 13.42 14.51 20.77
C ALA A 92 13.69 13.28 19.91
N THR A 93 14.74 12.54 20.26
CA THR A 93 14.96 11.20 19.68
C THR A 93 14.26 10.17 20.55
N VAL A 94 13.36 9.39 19.95
CA VAL A 94 12.67 8.28 20.62
C VAL A 94 13.01 6.96 19.96
N THR A 95 12.87 5.88 20.72
CA THR A 95 13.15 4.52 20.25
C THR A 95 11.84 3.82 19.93
N LEU A 96 11.77 3.19 18.75
CA LEU A 96 10.71 2.27 18.36
C LEU A 96 11.26 0.84 18.45
N ASP A 97 10.57 -0.02 19.17
CA ASP A 97 11.02 -1.38 19.48
C ASP A 97 10.01 -2.48 19.05
N GLY A 98 8.81 -2.08 18.62
CA GLY A 98 7.76 -2.97 18.13
C GLY A 98 7.25 -2.61 16.74
N TYR A 99 6.38 -3.47 16.20
CA TYR A 99 5.65 -3.17 14.96
C TYR A 99 4.74 -1.95 15.12
N ARG A 100 4.02 -1.85 16.25
CA ARG A 100 3.13 -0.73 16.60
C ARG A 100 3.70 0.03 17.79
N ASN A 101 3.82 1.35 17.68
CA ASN A 101 4.43 2.20 18.71
C ASN A 101 3.50 3.37 19.01
N THR A 102 3.25 3.63 20.30
CA THR A 102 2.57 4.85 20.74
C THR A 102 3.60 5.90 21.11
N VAL A 103 3.50 7.08 20.48
CA VAL A 103 4.33 8.23 20.80
C VAL A 103 3.47 9.27 21.50
N VAL A 104 3.89 9.65 22.71
CA VAL A 104 3.19 10.61 23.57
C VAL A 104 4.06 11.85 23.73
N ALA A 105 3.55 13.00 23.32
CA ALA A 105 4.15 14.29 23.59
C ALA A 105 3.38 14.95 24.75
N ARG A 106 4.09 15.27 25.83
CA ARG A 106 3.54 15.87 27.04
C ARG A 106 4.22 17.21 27.33
N ASP A 107 3.43 18.21 27.68
CA ASP A 107 3.94 19.43 28.30
C ASP A 107 3.90 19.27 29.83
N ASP A 108 5.07 19.24 30.47
CA ASP A 108 5.18 19.09 31.92
C ASP A 108 4.68 20.32 32.70
N ASN A 109 4.61 21.50 32.07
CA ASN A 109 4.08 22.70 32.70
C ASN A 109 2.56 22.63 32.91
N THR A 110 1.86 22.12 31.91
CA THR A 110 0.37 22.11 31.86
C THR A 110 -0.22 20.73 32.15
N GLY A 111 0.55 19.67 31.95
CA GLY A 111 0.10 18.28 32.00
C GLY A 111 -0.65 17.82 30.74
N TYR A 112 -0.75 18.67 29.72
CA TYR A 112 -1.42 18.32 28.47
C TYR A 112 -0.61 17.32 27.65
N GLU A 113 -1.31 16.34 27.07
CA GLU A 113 -0.73 15.26 26.26
C GLU A 113 -1.40 15.18 24.90
N SER A 114 -0.60 14.87 23.89
CA SER A 114 -1.04 14.41 22.57
C SER A 114 -0.42 13.06 22.27
N LYS A 115 -1.14 12.23 21.52
CA LYS A 115 -0.76 10.85 21.24
C LYS A 115 -0.92 10.55 19.75
N ILE A 116 0.05 9.85 19.19
CA ILE A 116 -0.04 9.23 17.88
C ILE A 116 0.38 7.76 17.97
N VAL A 117 -0.07 6.99 17.00
CA VAL A 117 0.28 5.60 16.80
C VAL A 117 0.94 5.49 15.43
N ILE A 118 2.18 5.01 15.43
CA ILE A 118 3.00 4.81 14.25
C ILE A 118 3.49 3.37 14.20
N TYR A 119 3.90 2.95 13.01
CA TYR A 119 4.32 1.59 12.73
C TYR A 119 5.75 1.57 12.25
N TRP A 120 6.47 0.50 12.59
CA TRP A 120 7.80 0.25 12.05
C TRP A 120 7.84 -1.12 11.39
N LEU A 121 8.05 -1.12 10.07
CA LEU A 121 8.25 -2.33 9.28
C LEU A 121 9.70 -2.76 9.41
N LYS A 122 9.97 -3.54 10.46
CA LYS A 122 11.28 -4.14 10.69
C LYS A 122 11.65 -5.06 9.52
N GLU A 123 12.73 -4.72 8.82
CA GLU A 123 13.17 -5.41 7.58
C GLU A 123 12.12 -5.30 6.44
N GLY A 124 11.40 -4.19 6.44
CA GLY A 124 10.40 -3.87 5.42
C GLY A 124 10.98 -3.49 4.07
N THR A 125 12.25 -3.05 4.00
CA THR A 125 12.84 -2.61 2.73
C THR A 125 13.47 -3.73 1.91
N GLY A 126 13.81 -3.39 0.66
CA GLY A 126 14.42 -4.32 -0.28
C GLY A 126 13.45 -5.45 -0.61
N LYS A 127 12.16 -5.13 -0.72
CA LYS A 127 11.10 -6.09 -1.07
C LYS A 127 10.44 -5.71 -2.38
N TYR A 128 9.99 -6.70 -3.14
CA TYR A 128 9.13 -6.43 -4.28
C TYR A 128 8.06 -7.49 -4.48
N ARG A 129 6.99 -7.09 -5.16
CA ARG A 129 5.93 -7.96 -5.66
C ARG A 129 5.44 -7.42 -7.00
N ILE A 130 4.87 -8.30 -7.82
CA ILE A 130 4.08 -7.91 -8.99
C ILE A 130 2.62 -8.29 -8.74
N SER A 131 1.72 -7.29 -8.75
CA SER A 131 0.29 -7.52 -8.78
C SER A 131 -0.24 -7.46 -10.21
N VAL A 132 -1.34 -8.16 -10.43
CA VAL A 132 -2.04 -8.22 -11.70
C VAL A 132 -3.51 -7.91 -11.44
N ASP A 133 -4.05 -6.92 -12.14
CA ASP A 133 -5.46 -6.54 -12.06
C ASP A 133 -6.24 -7.03 -13.28
N ASP A 134 -7.57 -6.92 -13.17
CA ASP A 134 -8.55 -7.24 -14.21
C ASP A 134 -8.60 -8.71 -14.66
N ASN A 135 -8.26 -9.64 -13.76
CA ASN A 135 -8.16 -11.05 -14.13
C ASN A 135 -9.51 -11.77 -14.21
N ILE A 136 -9.81 -12.35 -15.37
CA ILE A 136 -10.93 -13.27 -15.59
C ILE A 136 -10.77 -14.11 -16.86
N TRP A 137 -10.02 -13.65 -17.88
CA TRP A 137 -9.95 -14.32 -19.18
C TRP A 137 -9.14 -15.61 -19.15
N PHE A 138 -8.03 -15.66 -18.42
CA PHE A 138 -7.25 -16.88 -18.28
C PHE A 138 -8.04 -17.97 -17.55
N LEU A 139 -8.95 -17.61 -16.63
CA LEU A 139 -9.81 -18.55 -15.92
C LEU A 139 -10.88 -19.15 -16.85
N ARG A 140 -11.44 -18.32 -17.75
CA ARG A 140 -12.30 -18.79 -18.84
C ARG A 140 -11.55 -19.77 -19.73
N ASP A 141 -10.36 -19.39 -20.19
CA ASP A 141 -9.52 -20.22 -21.07
C ASP A 141 -9.12 -21.56 -20.43
N LEU A 142 -8.74 -21.57 -19.15
CA LEU A 142 -8.46 -22.79 -18.39
C LEU A 142 -9.65 -23.75 -18.34
N THR A 143 -10.87 -23.20 -18.26
CA THR A 143 -12.12 -23.98 -18.21
C THR A 143 -12.46 -24.55 -19.57
N GLU A 144 -12.43 -23.71 -20.61
CA GLU A 144 -12.73 -24.10 -21.99
C GLU A 144 -11.75 -25.16 -22.52
N ASN A 145 -10.48 -25.06 -22.12
CA ASN A 145 -9.42 -26.01 -22.51
C ASN A 145 -9.16 -27.08 -21.45
N SER A 146 -10.06 -27.28 -20.48
CA SER A 146 -9.87 -28.22 -19.37
C SER A 146 -9.74 -29.69 -19.79
N ASN A 147 -10.15 -30.04 -21.00
CA ASN A 147 -9.93 -31.37 -21.60
C ASN A 147 -8.54 -31.53 -22.25
N ILE A 148 -7.85 -30.43 -22.57
CA ILE A 148 -6.57 -30.41 -23.27
C ILE A 148 -5.43 -30.10 -22.30
N TYR A 149 -5.57 -29.04 -21.49
CA TYR A 149 -4.56 -28.62 -20.53
C TYR A 149 -4.43 -29.64 -19.41
N LYS A 150 -3.19 -29.99 -19.08
CA LYS A 150 -2.82 -30.88 -17.97
C LYS A 150 -2.40 -30.09 -16.74
N SER A 151 -1.90 -28.88 -16.94
CA SER A 151 -1.46 -27.93 -15.92
C SER A 151 -2.10 -26.55 -16.15
N ILE A 152 -2.27 -25.76 -15.08
CA ILE A 152 -2.61 -24.34 -15.20
C ILE A 152 -1.57 -23.55 -15.99
N PHE A 153 -0.32 -24.02 -16.05
CA PHE A 153 0.76 -23.38 -16.79
C PHE A 153 0.84 -23.81 -18.26
N ASP A 154 -0.09 -24.66 -18.73
CA ASP A 154 -0.31 -24.85 -20.17
C ASP A 154 -1.04 -23.63 -20.79
N ASN A 155 -1.72 -22.84 -19.96
CA ASN A 155 -2.25 -21.54 -20.36
C ASN A 155 -1.10 -20.57 -20.65
N PRO A 156 -1.03 -19.96 -21.86
CA PRO A 156 0.09 -19.09 -22.26
C PRO A 156 0.30 -17.87 -21.36
N TYR A 157 -0.78 -17.34 -20.77
CA TYR A 157 -0.72 -16.20 -19.86
C TYR A 157 -0.07 -16.58 -18.53
N LEU A 158 -0.57 -17.61 -17.84
CA LEU A 158 0.00 -18.10 -16.57
C LEU A 158 1.43 -18.62 -16.75
N LYS A 159 1.78 -19.14 -17.92
CA LYS A 159 3.15 -19.53 -18.24
C LYS A 159 4.15 -18.38 -18.13
N VAL A 160 3.76 -17.13 -18.46
CA VAL A 160 4.64 -15.95 -18.31
C VAL A 160 5.06 -15.80 -16.85
N PHE A 161 4.11 -15.85 -15.93
CA PHE A 161 4.36 -15.69 -14.50
C PHE A 161 5.16 -16.85 -13.93
N LYS A 162 4.89 -18.09 -14.38
CA LYS A 162 5.68 -19.26 -14.02
C LYS A 162 7.14 -19.12 -14.44
N ASP A 163 7.39 -18.70 -15.69
CA ASP A 163 8.76 -18.51 -16.20
C ASP A 163 9.53 -17.45 -15.38
N ILE A 164 8.85 -16.39 -14.94
CA ILE A 164 9.46 -15.33 -14.11
C ILE A 164 9.70 -15.82 -12.67
N HIS A 165 8.73 -16.53 -12.09
CA HIS A 165 8.88 -17.13 -10.77
C HIS A 165 10.05 -18.13 -10.75
N ASP A 166 10.14 -19.03 -11.72
CA ASP A 166 11.22 -20.01 -11.79
C ASP A 166 12.60 -19.36 -11.91
N LYS A 167 12.67 -18.19 -12.53
CA LYS A 167 13.92 -17.48 -12.77
C LYS A 167 14.37 -16.59 -11.61
N TYR A 168 13.43 -15.91 -10.94
CA TYR A 168 13.74 -14.88 -9.94
C TYR A 168 13.08 -15.10 -8.59
N GLY A 169 12.26 -16.13 -8.44
CA GLY A 169 11.44 -16.38 -7.26
C GLY A 169 10.29 -15.38 -7.07
N THR A 170 9.96 -14.59 -8.11
CA THR A 170 8.92 -13.55 -8.03
C THR A 170 7.61 -14.12 -7.50
N LYS A 171 6.99 -13.38 -6.57
CA LYS A 171 5.65 -13.68 -6.07
C LYS A 171 4.62 -12.80 -6.76
N PHE A 172 3.48 -13.38 -7.09
CA PHE A 172 2.41 -12.73 -7.86
C PHE A 172 1.11 -12.69 -7.08
N HIS A 173 0.34 -11.64 -7.34
CA HIS A 173 -0.96 -11.43 -6.74
C HIS A 173 -1.98 -11.05 -7.81
N PHE A 174 -2.96 -11.91 -8.05
CA PHE A 174 -3.98 -11.70 -9.07
C PHE A 174 -5.29 -11.25 -8.44
N ASN A 175 -5.69 -10.01 -8.73
CA ASN A 175 -6.99 -9.48 -8.36
C ASN A 175 -8.01 -9.90 -9.45
N LEU A 176 -9.03 -10.65 -9.06
CA LEU A 176 -9.99 -11.29 -9.97
C LEU A 176 -11.31 -10.52 -10.09
N PHE A 177 -11.85 -10.46 -11.30
CA PHE A 177 -13.28 -10.21 -11.49
C PHE A 177 -14.11 -11.46 -11.23
N TYR A 178 -15.40 -11.28 -10.93
CA TYR A 178 -16.34 -12.40 -10.88
C TYR A 178 -16.80 -12.85 -12.27
N GLN A 179 -17.02 -11.92 -13.20
CA GLN A 179 -17.63 -12.24 -14.50
C GLN A 179 -17.15 -11.37 -15.66
N THR A 180 -17.31 -11.94 -16.85
CA THR A 180 -17.14 -11.32 -18.16
C THR A 180 -18.21 -11.88 -19.12
N GLU A 181 -18.24 -11.45 -20.37
CA GLU A 181 -19.19 -11.98 -21.35
C GLU A 181 -19.02 -13.50 -21.52
N GLY A 182 -20.11 -14.25 -21.34
CA GLY A 182 -20.16 -15.70 -21.51
C GLY A 182 -19.53 -16.52 -20.38
N PHE A 183 -18.93 -15.90 -19.36
CA PHE A 183 -18.24 -16.62 -18.29
C PHE A 183 -18.31 -15.89 -16.94
N ASN A 184 -18.51 -16.65 -15.87
CA ASN A 184 -18.29 -16.21 -14.49
C ASN A 184 -17.58 -17.29 -13.68
N LEU A 185 -17.06 -16.92 -12.50
CA LEU A 185 -16.25 -17.81 -11.67
C LEU A 185 -17.00 -19.08 -11.20
N SER A 186 -18.34 -19.10 -11.15
CA SER A 186 -19.08 -20.34 -10.85
C SER A 186 -18.92 -21.42 -11.92
N GLN A 187 -18.57 -21.02 -13.14
CA GLN A 187 -18.26 -21.93 -14.25
C GLN A 187 -16.81 -22.42 -14.21
N MET A 188 -15.92 -21.81 -13.41
CA MET A 188 -14.51 -22.18 -13.33
C MET A 188 -14.35 -23.65 -12.92
N THR A 189 -13.58 -24.41 -13.69
CA THR A 189 -13.25 -25.80 -13.37
C THR A 189 -12.46 -25.92 -12.06
N ASP A 190 -12.76 -26.93 -11.24
CA ASP A 190 -12.01 -27.26 -10.02
C ASP A 190 -10.91 -28.31 -10.25
N LYS A 191 -10.75 -28.78 -11.49
CA LYS A 191 -9.75 -29.79 -11.90
C LYS A 191 -8.35 -29.48 -11.37
N TYR A 192 -7.96 -28.21 -11.38
CA TYR A 192 -6.61 -27.76 -11.05
C TYR A 192 -6.40 -27.40 -9.58
N LYS A 193 -7.38 -27.63 -8.70
CA LYS A 193 -7.31 -27.19 -7.30
C LYS A 193 -6.01 -27.55 -6.62
N LYS A 194 -5.60 -28.82 -6.68
CA LYS A 194 -4.34 -29.28 -6.05
C LYS A 194 -3.11 -28.55 -6.59
N GLU A 195 -3.09 -28.19 -7.87
CA GLU A 195 -1.98 -27.46 -8.47
C GLU A 195 -1.97 -26.00 -8.01
N TRP A 196 -3.12 -25.34 -7.91
CA TRP A 196 -3.21 -24.03 -7.28
C TRP A 196 -2.63 -24.04 -5.86
N GLN A 197 -3.11 -24.97 -5.03
CA GLN A 197 -2.66 -25.13 -3.65
C GLN A 197 -1.14 -25.37 -3.55
N ALA A 198 -0.58 -26.16 -4.47
CA ALA A 198 0.85 -26.42 -4.53
C ALA A 198 1.70 -25.20 -4.91
N ASN A 199 1.10 -24.13 -5.44
CA ASN A 199 1.78 -22.88 -5.82
C ASN A 199 1.40 -21.70 -4.88
N ALA A 200 0.77 -21.99 -3.74
CA ALA A 200 0.35 -20.98 -2.76
C ALA A 200 1.52 -20.26 -2.05
N ASP A 201 2.74 -20.72 -2.21
CA ASP A 201 3.92 -20.05 -1.66
C ASP A 201 4.35 -18.82 -2.49
N TRP A 202 3.92 -18.73 -3.75
CA TRP A 202 4.24 -17.64 -4.68
C TRP A 202 3.05 -17.04 -5.44
N ILE A 203 1.85 -17.63 -5.38
CA ILE A 203 0.61 -17.06 -5.93
C ILE A 203 -0.36 -16.65 -4.82
N ARG A 204 -1.03 -15.50 -5.02
CA ARG A 204 -2.24 -15.09 -4.30
C ARG A 204 -3.35 -14.73 -5.27
N LEU A 205 -4.59 -15.02 -4.89
CA LEU A 205 -5.81 -14.66 -5.62
C LEU A 205 -6.72 -13.86 -4.69
N THR A 206 -7.33 -12.79 -5.19
CA THR A 206 -8.21 -11.92 -4.39
C THR A 206 -9.34 -11.32 -5.21
N PHE A 207 -10.24 -10.65 -4.50
CA PHE A 207 -11.35 -9.88 -5.07
C PHE A 207 -10.88 -8.56 -5.68
N HIS A 208 -11.22 -8.33 -6.94
CA HIS A 208 -11.07 -7.04 -7.62
C HIS A 208 -12.41 -6.30 -7.75
N ALA A 209 -13.38 -6.94 -8.41
CA ALA A 209 -14.76 -6.46 -8.53
C ALA A 209 -15.70 -7.55 -9.05
N LEU A 210 -16.98 -7.22 -9.23
CA LEU A 210 -17.92 -8.05 -9.97
C LEU A 210 -17.48 -8.22 -11.44
N GLN A 211 -17.13 -7.13 -12.12
CA GLN A 211 -16.75 -7.10 -13.54
C GLN A 211 -16.08 -5.78 -13.90
N GLU A 212 -15.54 -5.67 -15.12
CA GLU A 212 -14.82 -4.49 -15.64
C GLU A 212 -15.68 -3.23 -15.76
N PHE A 213 -16.90 -3.34 -16.26
CA PHE A 213 -17.76 -2.17 -16.49
C PHE A 213 -19.03 -2.21 -15.63
N PRO A 214 -19.47 -1.07 -15.05
CA PRO A 214 -18.85 0.26 -15.11
C PRO A 214 -17.51 0.32 -14.37
N GLY A 215 -16.58 1.16 -14.84
CA GLY A 215 -15.18 1.16 -14.35
C GLY A 215 -15.01 1.51 -12.86
N LYS A 216 -15.85 2.35 -12.27
CA LYS A 216 -15.75 2.66 -10.83
C LYS A 216 -16.93 2.07 -10.05
N PRO A 217 -17.07 0.74 -9.98
CA PRO A 217 -18.27 0.12 -9.42
C PRO A 217 -18.43 0.41 -7.92
N TYR A 218 -17.34 0.78 -7.24
CA TYR A 218 -17.31 0.95 -5.79
C TYR A 218 -17.15 2.40 -5.31
N GLU A 219 -17.18 3.39 -6.21
CA GLU A 219 -17.11 4.82 -5.85
C GLU A 219 -18.30 5.25 -4.98
N ASN A 220 -19.45 4.59 -5.14
CA ASN A 220 -20.68 4.86 -4.37
C ASN A 220 -21.29 3.59 -3.73
N ALA A 221 -20.52 2.50 -3.65
CA ALA A 221 -21.04 1.23 -3.15
C ALA A 221 -21.35 1.27 -1.66
N THR A 222 -22.43 0.60 -1.29
CA THR A 222 -22.81 0.35 0.09
C THR A 222 -21.97 -0.78 0.70
N TYR A 223 -21.98 -0.87 2.03
CA TYR A 223 -21.41 -2.01 2.76
C TYR A 223 -21.92 -3.37 2.21
N GLY A 224 -23.23 -3.47 1.94
CA GLY A 224 -23.87 -4.70 1.48
C GLY A 224 -23.44 -5.11 0.08
N GLU A 225 -23.32 -4.16 -0.85
CA GLU A 225 -22.86 -4.43 -2.22
C GLU A 225 -21.40 -4.89 -2.25
N MET A 226 -20.51 -4.18 -1.54
CA MET A 226 -19.11 -4.57 -1.43
C MET A 226 -18.95 -5.97 -0.82
N LYS A 227 -19.68 -6.25 0.28
CA LYS A 227 -19.67 -7.57 0.92
C LYS A 227 -20.16 -8.68 0.00
N ARG A 228 -21.26 -8.44 -0.73
CA ARG A 228 -21.83 -9.42 -1.66
C ARG A 228 -20.82 -9.77 -2.74
N ASP A 229 -20.26 -8.77 -3.40
CA ASP A 229 -19.36 -8.99 -4.54
C ASP A 229 -18.03 -9.62 -4.09
N TYR A 230 -17.50 -9.20 -2.94
CA TYR A 230 -16.34 -9.86 -2.32
C TYR A 230 -16.59 -11.35 -2.08
N LEU A 231 -17.75 -11.70 -1.51
CA LEU A 231 -18.09 -13.10 -1.22
C LEU A 231 -18.33 -13.90 -2.50
N LEU A 232 -18.89 -13.31 -3.55
CA LEU A 232 -19.04 -13.97 -4.85
C LEU A 232 -17.68 -14.42 -5.41
N VAL A 233 -16.67 -13.54 -5.39
CA VAL A 233 -15.33 -13.89 -5.90
C VAL A 233 -14.61 -14.86 -4.96
N THR A 234 -14.57 -14.56 -3.67
CA THR A 234 -13.74 -15.33 -2.72
C THR A 234 -14.28 -16.72 -2.44
N ASN A 235 -15.60 -16.94 -2.45
CA ASN A 235 -16.15 -18.29 -2.33
C ASN A 235 -15.76 -19.17 -3.52
N GLU A 236 -15.72 -18.60 -4.73
CA GLU A 236 -15.27 -19.33 -5.92
C GLU A 236 -13.76 -19.61 -5.87
N ILE A 237 -12.93 -18.65 -5.46
CA ILE A 237 -11.49 -18.90 -5.22
C ILE A 237 -11.30 -20.08 -4.24
N LYS A 238 -12.02 -20.10 -3.11
CA LYS A 238 -11.96 -21.21 -2.15
C LYS A 238 -12.38 -22.54 -2.78
N ARG A 239 -13.37 -22.52 -3.68
CA ARG A 239 -13.86 -23.70 -4.40
C ARG A 239 -12.80 -24.25 -5.36
N PHE A 240 -12.30 -23.44 -6.31
CA PHE A 240 -11.44 -23.93 -7.39
C PHE A 240 -9.94 -23.93 -7.07
N ALA A 241 -9.47 -23.10 -6.13
CA ALA A 241 -8.04 -22.92 -5.82
C ALA A 241 -7.67 -23.21 -4.36
N GLY A 242 -8.59 -22.99 -3.42
CA GLY A 242 -8.35 -23.18 -1.98
C GLY A 242 -8.18 -21.87 -1.22
N GLU A 243 -8.42 -21.91 0.10
CA GLU A 243 -8.37 -20.73 0.98
C GLU A 243 -6.94 -20.23 1.20
N GLU A 244 -5.95 -21.11 1.08
CA GLU A 244 -4.52 -20.78 1.18
C GLU A 244 -4.02 -19.84 0.09
N LEU A 245 -4.80 -19.62 -0.99
CA LEU A 245 -4.50 -18.66 -2.05
C LEU A 245 -5.01 -17.25 -1.71
N LEU A 246 -5.94 -17.11 -0.76
CA LEU A 246 -6.47 -15.79 -0.42
C LEU A 246 -5.41 -14.93 0.27
N SER A 247 -5.52 -13.63 0.05
CA SER A 247 -4.69 -12.62 0.69
C SER A 247 -5.56 -11.65 1.51
N PRO A 248 -5.09 -11.20 2.68
CA PRO A 248 -5.74 -10.12 3.45
C PRO A 248 -5.46 -8.73 2.84
N ILE A 249 -4.79 -8.65 1.71
CA ILE A 249 -4.49 -7.40 1.00
C ILE A 249 -5.09 -7.51 -0.40
N THR A 250 -5.76 -6.48 -0.89
CA THR A 250 -6.36 -6.47 -2.23
C THR A 250 -6.28 -5.10 -2.90
N THR A 251 -6.51 -5.07 -4.21
CA THR A 251 -6.81 -3.86 -4.98
C THR A 251 -8.24 -3.99 -5.48
N THR A 252 -9.14 -3.06 -5.15
CA THR A 252 -10.47 -3.03 -5.79
C THR A 252 -10.38 -2.39 -7.18
N HIS A 253 -11.33 -2.66 -8.06
CA HIS A 253 -11.32 -2.03 -9.38
C HIS A 253 -11.32 -0.50 -9.26
N TRP A 254 -10.37 0.12 -9.98
CA TRP A 254 -10.01 1.54 -9.88
C TRP A 254 -9.57 2.03 -8.49
N GLY A 255 -9.12 1.12 -7.62
CA GLY A 255 -8.77 1.42 -6.22
C GLY A 255 -9.86 2.25 -5.56
N SER A 256 -11.11 1.89 -5.81
CA SER A 256 -12.29 2.62 -5.37
C SER A 256 -13.01 1.86 -4.27
N ALA A 257 -13.38 2.57 -3.20
CA ALA A 257 -14.32 2.11 -2.19
C ALA A 257 -14.77 3.33 -1.39
N THR A 258 -16.05 3.38 -1.04
CA THR A 258 -16.51 4.24 0.05
C THR A 258 -15.92 3.77 1.38
N LEU A 259 -15.95 4.61 2.42
CA LEU A 259 -15.58 4.21 3.79
C LEU A 259 -16.37 2.98 4.25
N GLU A 260 -17.68 2.95 4.00
CA GLU A 260 -18.55 1.82 4.33
C GLU A 260 -18.19 0.55 3.53
N GLY A 261 -17.80 0.69 2.26
CA GLY A 261 -17.27 -0.40 1.45
C GLY A 261 -15.96 -0.94 2.03
N ALA A 262 -15.03 -0.07 2.41
CA ALA A 262 -13.77 -0.48 3.03
C ALA A 262 -13.99 -1.19 4.39
N ARG A 263 -14.94 -0.71 5.21
CA ARG A 263 -15.38 -1.40 6.44
C ARG A 263 -15.97 -2.78 6.16
N ALA A 264 -16.69 -2.95 5.04
CA ALA A 264 -17.17 -4.26 4.60
C ALA A 264 -16.00 -5.21 4.32
N LEU A 265 -15.02 -4.78 3.52
CA LEU A 265 -13.82 -5.56 3.25
C LEU A 265 -13.06 -5.91 4.54
N ARG A 266 -12.91 -4.94 5.44
CA ARG A 266 -12.26 -5.16 6.75
C ARG A 266 -12.95 -6.23 7.57
N SER A 267 -14.28 -6.18 7.66
CA SER A 267 -15.06 -7.19 8.39
C SER A 267 -14.96 -8.60 7.80
N LEU A 268 -14.49 -8.73 6.56
CA LEU A 268 -14.25 -9.98 5.85
C LEU A 268 -12.79 -10.44 5.91
N GLY A 269 -11.93 -9.71 6.63
CA GLY A 269 -10.53 -10.07 6.86
C GLY A 269 -9.52 -9.34 5.98
N ILE A 270 -9.95 -8.39 5.14
CA ILE A 270 -9.02 -7.50 4.44
C ILE A 270 -8.40 -6.52 5.42
N LYS A 271 -7.08 -6.51 5.49
CA LYS A 271 -6.27 -5.64 6.35
C LYS A 271 -5.53 -4.56 5.57
N GLY A 272 -5.45 -4.67 4.24
CA GLY A 272 -4.79 -3.65 3.42
C GLY A 272 -5.39 -3.47 2.03
N LEU A 273 -5.29 -2.24 1.54
CA LEU A 273 -5.79 -1.78 0.25
C LEU A 273 -4.65 -1.12 -0.53
N VAL A 274 -4.42 -1.57 -1.76
CA VAL A 274 -3.34 -1.07 -2.60
C VAL A 274 -3.90 -0.09 -3.63
N GLY A 275 -3.22 1.03 -3.87
CA GLY A 275 -3.72 2.09 -4.77
C GLY A 275 -2.62 3.01 -5.27
N TYR A 276 -2.97 3.97 -6.12
CA TYR A 276 -1.97 4.93 -6.62
C TYR A 276 -1.63 5.99 -5.59
N PHE A 277 -2.63 6.46 -4.83
CA PHE A 277 -2.49 7.58 -3.90
C PHE A 277 -1.78 8.78 -4.56
N LYS A 278 -2.31 9.16 -5.72
CA LYS A 278 -1.86 10.31 -6.53
C LYS A 278 -3.03 11.23 -6.81
N PHE A 279 -2.72 12.43 -7.29
CA PHE A 279 -3.73 13.34 -7.82
C PHE A 279 -3.82 13.21 -9.34
N ASP A 280 -5.03 13.32 -9.88
CA ASP A 280 -5.24 13.53 -11.30
C ASP A 280 -4.89 14.98 -11.71
N ASN A 281 -5.05 15.27 -13.01
CA ASN A 281 -4.78 16.61 -13.56
C ASN A 281 -5.71 17.71 -13.01
N GLU A 282 -6.81 17.35 -12.34
CA GLU A 282 -7.75 18.27 -11.71
C GLU A 282 -7.49 18.41 -10.20
N GLY A 283 -6.45 17.77 -9.66
CA GLY A 283 -6.12 17.79 -8.24
C GLY A 283 -7.08 16.96 -7.37
N LYS A 284 -7.77 15.97 -7.97
CA LYS A 284 -8.61 15.01 -7.23
C LYS A 284 -7.82 13.73 -6.94
N PRO A 285 -8.04 13.09 -5.78
CA PRO A 285 -7.51 11.76 -5.50
C PRO A 285 -7.85 10.76 -6.61
N LEU A 286 -6.84 10.04 -7.08
CA LEU A 286 -6.93 9.03 -8.12
C LEU A 286 -6.54 7.68 -7.53
N VAL A 287 -7.41 6.67 -7.68
CA VAL A 287 -7.16 5.29 -7.19
C VAL A 287 -6.70 5.31 -5.73
N SER A 288 -7.52 5.96 -4.89
CA SER A 288 -7.19 6.33 -3.51
C SER A 288 -8.29 5.98 -2.51
N TYR A 289 -9.25 5.14 -2.89
CA TYR A 289 -10.37 4.71 -2.05
C TYR A 289 -11.16 5.90 -1.47
N TYR A 290 -11.38 5.88 -0.16
CA TYR A 290 -12.02 6.95 0.61
C TYR A 290 -11.00 7.95 1.17
N ALA A 291 -9.70 7.79 0.87
CA ALA A 291 -8.67 8.68 1.41
C ALA A 291 -8.88 10.10 0.89
N ASP A 292 -8.83 11.05 1.81
CA ASP A 292 -8.90 12.47 1.48
C ASP A 292 -7.59 12.99 0.88
N LYS A 293 -7.58 14.28 0.55
CA LYS A 293 -6.42 14.92 -0.08
C LYS A 293 -5.19 14.93 0.82
N ASP A 294 -5.35 15.00 2.13
CA ASP A 294 -4.23 15.16 3.05
C ASP A 294 -3.51 13.82 3.22
N VAL A 295 -4.27 12.74 3.38
CA VAL A 295 -3.75 11.37 3.37
C VAL A 295 -3.06 11.08 2.05
N VAL A 296 -3.67 11.46 0.91
CA VAL A 296 -3.09 11.22 -0.42
C VAL A 296 -1.81 12.03 -0.64
N GLU A 297 -1.77 13.31 -0.24
CA GLU A 297 -0.56 14.13 -0.37
C GLU A 297 0.59 13.54 0.44
N HIS A 298 0.30 13.08 1.65
CA HIS A 298 1.30 12.47 2.52
C HIS A 298 1.77 11.12 1.99
N LEU A 299 0.84 10.21 1.69
CA LEU A 299 1.14 8.87 1.20
C LEU A 299 1.77 8.88 -0.21
N SER A 300 1.54 9.89 -1.03
CA SER A 300 2.19 10.01 -2.35
C SER A 300 3.73 10.02 -2.27
N LYS A 301 4.28 10.36 -1.09
CA LYS A 301 5.71 10.46 -0.77
C LYS A 301 6.23 9.27 0.07
N ARG A 302 5.39 8.24 0.29
CA ARG A 302 5.72 7.07 1.12
C ARG A 302 5.22 5.76 0.51
N ASP A 303 5.78 4.63 0.95
CA ASP A 303 5.33 3.29 0.55
C ASP A 303 3.97 2.91 1.16
N CYS A 304 3.75 3.26 2.44
CA CYS A 304 2.61 2.81 3.23
C CYS A 304 2.11 3.89 4.20
N TRP A 305 0.82 3.83 4.53
CA TRP A 305 0.21 4.57 5.63
C TRP A 305 -0.91 3.74 6.24
N LYS A 306 -1.06 3.77 7.56
CA LYS A 306 -2.11 3.06 8.27
C LYS A 306 -3.22 4.02 8.68
N ASP A 307 -4.42 3.79 8.18
CA ASP A 307 -5.61 4.37 8.77
C ASP A 307 -5.83 3.71 10.14
N ASN A 308 -5.54 4.45 11.22
CA ASN A 308 -5.69 3.96 12.58
C ASN A 308 -7.16 3.85 13.01
N GLU A 309 -8.04 4.70 12.48
CA GLU A 309 -9.46 4.71 12.82
C GLU A 309 -10.16 3.49 12.22
N GLU A 310 -9.88 3.23 10.94
CA GLU A 310 -10.46 2.10 10.23
C GLU A 310 -9.64 0.82 10.36
N ASP A 311 -8.41 0.90 10.88
CA ASP A 311 -7.48 -0.21 10.98
C ASP A 311 -7.26 -0.87 9.61
N ILE A 312 -6.97 -0.04 8.59
CA ILE A 312 -6.67 -0.47 7.21
C ILE A 312 -5.30 0.08 6.78
N MET A 313 -4.45 -0.82 6.26
CA MET A 313 -3.15 -0.44 5.69
C MET A 313 -3.33 0.01 4.24
N PHE A 314 -2.96 1.23 3.91
CA PHE A 314 -2.80 1.68 2.54
C PHE A 314 -1.37 1.42 2.05
N ILE A 315 -1.26 0.80 0.87
CA ILE A 315 0.01 0.54 0.20
C ILE A 315 0.00 1.19 -1.17
N ARG A 316 1.06 1.91 -1.50
CA ARG A 316 1.16 2.62 -2.78
C ARG A 316 1.69 1.70 -3.88
N HIS A 317 1.13 1.81 -5.07
CA HIS A 317 1.75 1.30 -6.30
C HIS A 317 2.87 2.25 -6.75
N ASP A 318 4.03 1.69 -7.08
CA ASP A 318 5.15 2.48 -7.59
C ASP A 318 5.03 2.70 -9.10
N VAL A 319 4.54 1.69 -9.81
CA VAL A 319 4.44 1.70 -11.27
C VAL A 319 3.30 0.82 -11.78
N VAL A 320 2.69 1.26 -12.88
CA VAL A 320 1.79 0.46 -13.71
C VAL A 320 2.57 0.08 -14.96
N LEU A 321 3.06 -1.15 -15.02
CA LEU A 321 4.03 -1.60 -16.02
C LEU A 321 3.52 -1.51 -17.46
N ASN A 322 2.22 -1.74 -17.69
CA ASN A 322 1.63 -1.62 -19.03
C ASN A 322 1.51 -0.17 -19.52
N THR A 323 1.83 0.84 -18.70
CA THR A 323 1.92 2.24 -19.17
C THR A 323 3.31 2.62 -19.65
N LEU A 324 4.30 1.72 -19.54
CA LEU A 324 5.68 1.94 -19.96
C LEU A 324 5.98 1.15 -21.23
N LYS A 325 6.84 1.71 -22.08
CA LYS A 325 7.51 0.92 -23.12
C LYS A 325 8.64 0.10 -22.50
N LEU A 326 9.04 -0.97 -23.16
CA LEU A 326 10.08 -1.89 -22.68
C LEU A 326 11.38 -1.17 -22.31
N GLU A 327 11.83 -0.23 -23.16
CA GLU A 327 13.05 0.56 -22.93
C GLU A 327 12.95 1.55 -21.77
N GLU A 328 11.74 1.88 -21.31
CA GLU A 328 11.48 2.83 -20.23
C GLU A 328 11.42 2.15 -18.85
N VAL A 329 11.20 0.82 -18.80
CA VAL A 329 11.05 0.07 -17.54
C VAL A 329 12.23 0.29 -16.60
N VAL A 330 13.46 0.06 -17.05
CA VAL A 330 14.65 0.21 -16.20
C VAL A 330 14.90 1.68 -15.80
N PRO A 331 14.91 2.66 -16.73
CA PRO A 331 15.04 4.07 -16.36
C PRO A 331 14.00 4.55 -15.34
N TYR A 332 12.74 4.10 -15.45
CA TYR A 332 11.68 4.46 -14.52
C TYR A 332 11.92 3.91 -13.13
N LEU A 333 12.25 2.61 -13.03
CA LEU A 333 12.53 1.95 -11.75
C LEU A 333 13.79 2.50 -11.07
N GLU A 334 14.85 2.80 -11.83
CA GLU A 334 16.04 3.50 -11.31
C GLU A 334 15.71 4.89 -10.78
N ASN A 335 14.72 5.57 -11.36
CA ASN A 335 14.29 6.86 -10.84
C ASN A 335 13.56 6.74 -9.51
N ILE A 336 12.67 5.76 -9.35
CA ILE A 336 11.97 5.50 -8.08
C ILE A 336 12.98 5.15 -6.97
N LYS A 337 13.95 4.29 -7.27
CA LYS A 337 14.98 3.83 -6.32
C LYS A 337 15.79 4.96 -5.67
N LYS A 338 15.84 6.16 -6.29
CA LYS A 338 16.53 7.33 -5.71
C LYS A 338 15.86 7.87 -4.45
N ASP A 339 14.56 7.62 -4.27
CA ASP A 339 13.81 8.05 -3.09
C ASP A 339 13.61 6.85 -2.14
N PRO A 340 14.36 6.77 -1.02
CA PRO A 340 14.26 5.66 -0.08
C PRO A 340 12.89 5.54 0.61
N HIS A 341 12.09 6.61 0.64
CA HIS A 341 10.74 6.57 1.22
C HIS A 341 9.69 6.00 0.25
N GLN A 342 10.04 5.88 -1.02
CA GLN A 342 9.19 5.36 -2.11
C GLN A 342 9.76 4.09 -2.76
N SER A 343 10.83 3.54 -2.21
CA SER A 343 11.54 2.41 -2.78
C SER A 343 11.94 1.38 -1.74
N GLY A 344 11.36 1.45 -0.54
CA GLY A 344 11.51 0.39 0.46
C GLY A 344 10.83 -0.89 -0.04
N ILE A 345 9.59 -0.77 -0.48
CA ILE A 345 8.80 -1.87 -1.04
C ILE A 345 8.39 -1.49 -2.47
N MET A 346 8.87 -2.24 -3.46
CA MET A 346 8.50 -2.06 -4.86
C MET A 346 7.24 -2.86 -5.20
N GLU A 347 6.10 -2.19 -5.27
CA GLU A 347 4.81 -2.74 -5.70
C GLU A 347 4.53 -2.35 -7.15
N MET A 348 4.67 -3.31 -8.06
CA MET A 348 4.51 -3.11 -9.50
C MET A 348 3.21 -3.75 -9.99
N LEU A 349 2.35 -2.97 -10.64
CA LEU A 349 1.07 -3.42 -11.17
C LEU A 349 1.15 -3.68 -12.68
N ILE A 350 0.39 -4.66 -13.19
CA ILE A 350 0.07 -4.80 -14.61
C ILE A 350 -1.38 -5.28 -14.76
N HIS A 351 -1.98 -5.20 -15.95
CA HIS A 351 -3.36 -5.64 -16.20
C HIS A 351 -3.39 -6.82 -17.18
N GLU A 352 -4.22 -7.82 -16.91
CA GLU A 352 -4.37 -9.03 -17.75
C GLU A 352 -4.59 -8.71 -19.23
N GLN A 353 -5.48 -7.76 -19.50
CA GLN A 353 -6.04 -7.51 -20.83
C GLN A 353 -4.97 -7.20 -21.89
N TYR A 354 -3.89 -6.54 -21.49
CA TYR A 354 -2.79 -6.12 -22.36
C TYR A 354 -1.96 -7.28 -22.91
N PHE A 355 -2.16 -8.51 -22.40
CA PHE A 355 -1.52 -9.71 -22.92
C PHE A 355 -2.16 -10.26 -24.22
N TYR A 356 -3.42 -9.95 -24.49
CA TYR A 356 -4.17 -10.62 -25.55
C TYR A 356 -4.21 -9.78 -26.83
N ASP A 357 -3.87 -10.38 -27.98
CA ASP A 357 -3.75 -9.70 -29.27
C ASP A 357 -5.07 -9.11 -29.82
N TYR A 358 -6.20 -9.61 -29.33
CA TYR A 358 -7.53 -9.09 -29.63
C TYR A 358 -7.94 -7.91 -28.74
N TYR A 359 -7.18 -7.59 -27.69
CA TYR A 359 -7.45 -6.40 -26.87
C TYR A 359 -6.97 -5.15 -27.59
N GLN A 360 -7.78 -4.09 -27.57
CA GLN A 360 -7.52 -2.85 -28.33
C GLN A 360 -6.16 -2.20 -28.01
N ALA A 361 -5.65 -2.42 -26.80
CA ALA A 361 -4.36 -1.90 -26.34
C ALA A 361 -3.35 -3.03 -26.05
N TYR A 362 -3.42 -4.12 -26.81
CA TYR A 362 -2.45 -5.22 -26.75
C TYR A 362 -1.00 -4.72 -26.76
N ILE A 363 -0.16 -5.32 -25.92
CA ILE A 363 1.28 -5.05 -25.84
C ILE A 363 2.04 -6.32 -26.26
N PRO A 364 2.64 -6.34 -27.47
CA PRO A 364 3.46 -7.47 -27.91
C PRO A 364 4.60 -7.83 -26.95
N GLU A 365 5.16 -6.83 -26.28
CA GLU A 365 6.27 -6.94 -25.32
C GLU A 365 5.82 -7.21 -23.87
N PHE A 366 4.57 -7.61 -23.63
CA PHE A 366 4.01 -7.80 -22.28
C PHE A 366 4.90 -8.67 -21.39
N LYS A 367 5.39 -9.79 -21.95
CA LYS A 367 6.27 -10.73 -21.24
C LYS A 367 7.63 -10.10 -20.94
N GLU A 368 8.20 -9.38 -21.89
CA GLU A 368 9.50 -8.74 -21.80
C GLU A 368 9.51 -7.63 -20.75
N ILE A 369 8.42 -6.86 -20.65
CA ILE A 369 8.23 -5.83 -19.62
C ILE A 369 8.28 -6.45 -18.22
N LEU A 370 7.48 -7.49 -17.98
CA LEU A 370 7.44 -8.19 -16.69
C LEU A 370 8.79 -8.84 -16.34
N MET A 371 9.41 -9.52 -17.30
CA MET A 371 10.72 -10.14 -17.15
C MET A 371 11.81 -9.10 -16.83
N THR A 372 11.74 -7.93 -17.47
CA THR A 372 12.71 -6.83 -17.27
C THR A 372 12.53 -6.20 -15.89
N ALA A 373 11.30 -5.95 -15.46
CA ALA A 373 11.00 -5.41 -14.14
C ALA A 373 11.46 -6.35 -13.00
N ALA A 374 11.13 -7.65 -13.11
CA ALA A 374 11.55 -8.65 -12.12
C ALA A 374 13.09 -8.85 -12.09
N ARG A 375 13.73 -8.85 -13.27
CA ARG A 375 15.20 -8.89 -13.36
C ARG A 375 15.82 -7.70 -12.65
N TRP A 376 15.35 -6.49 -12.97
CA TRP A 376 15.87 -5.26 -12.38
C TRP A 376 15.75 -5.29 -10.85
N ALA A 377 14.59 -5.68 -10.31
CA ALA A 377 14.38 -5.75 -8.88
C ALA A 377 15.37 -6.72 -8.22
N THR A 378 15.51 -7.91 -8.80
CA THR A 378 16.44 -8.95 -8.31
C THR A 378 17.89 -8.49 -8.34
N GLU A 379 18.34 -7.93 -9.46
CA GLU A 379 19.72 -7.43 -9.64
C GLU A 379 20.03 -6.23 -8.71
N ASN A 380 19.01 -5.50 -8.27
CA ASN A 380 19.11 -4.40 -7.32
C ASN A 380 18.90 -4.83 -5.85
N GLY A 381 18.85 -6.14 -5.57
CA GLY A 381 18.81 -6.68 -4.21
C GLY A 381 17.42 -6.74 -3.57
N TYR A 382 16.36 -6.42 -4.32
CA TYR A 382 15.00 -6.60 -3.84
C TYR A 382 14.64 -8.10 -3.79
N LYS A 383 14.01 -8.52 -2.69
CA LYS A 383 13.56 -9.88 -2.46
C LYS A 383 12.07 -10.04 -2.78
N PRO A 384 11.66 -11.07 -3.53
CA PRO A 384 10.25 -11.37 -3.75
C PRO A 384 9.49 -11.59 -2.44
N THR A 385 8.30 -11.01 -2.29
CA THR A 385 7.49 -11.18 -1.10
C THR A 385 5.99 -11.07 -1.39
N PHE A 386 5.16 -11.55 -0.47
CA PHE A 386 3.79 -11.05 -0.37
C PHE A 386 3.79 -9.82 0.54
N LEU A 387 2.96 -8.83 0.23
CA LEU A 387 2.83 -7.65 1.09
C LEU A 387 2.36 -8.03 2.51
N SER A 388 1.52 -9.06 2.64
CA SER A 388 1.03 -9.55 3.94
C SER A 388 2.16 -9.99 4.88
N ASP A 389 3.28 -10.44 4.33
CA ASP A 389 4.42 -10.93 5.10
C ASP A 389 5.32 -9.78 5.59
N VAL A 390 5.04 -8.56 5.14
CA VAL A 390 5.87 -7.36 5.33
C VAL A 390 5.12 -6.27 6.08
N VAL A 391 3.94 -5.89 5.60
CA VAL A 391 3.22 -4.69 6.09
C VAL A 391 2.26 -4.98 7.23
N LEU A 392 2.08 -6.24 7.60
CA LEU A 392 1.17 -6.65 8.67
C LEU A 392 1.96 -7.22 9.86
N GLU A 393 1.38 -7.08 11.04
CA GLU A 393 1.90 -7.67 12.27
C GLU A 393 1.98 -9.21 12.15
N LYS A 394 3.08 -9.78 12.64
CA LYS A 394 3.38 -11.23 12.58
C LYS A 394 2.97 -11.96 13.85
#